data_AF-A0A8H9GJA1-F1
#
_entry.id   AF-A0A8H9GJA1-F1
#
_cell.length_a   1.000
_cell.length_b   1.000
_cell.length_c   1.000
_cell.angle_alpha   90.00
_cell.angle_beta   90.00
_cell.angle_gamma   90.00
#
_symmetry.space_group_name_H-M   'P 1'
#
loop_
_entity.id
_entity.type
_entity.pdbx_description
1 polymer ?
#
loop_
_entity_poly.entity_id
_entity_poly.type
_entity_poly.pdbx_seq_one_letter_code
_entity_poly.pdbx_strand_id
1 'polypeptide(L)'
;MTGELDPRTLTILGVEGALEAAGAPRATADTLSGLSAHPDARVRARVARHPNTPVEVLGGLAAAYPADVLANPGLPLMRLARPNLLGVFPADGVIALLNAPGVPGWVVDSALRHEDYAVRTALAGRADLSAERVSALAQDAGWQIREAVARRDALPEGLVRQLAADDDYDVRKAVASRPDLPGDVLRVLVGDAHGMVRAGVARRLDLPLDCMIQLAADGDPDVLATLARRVDLPRSVREWLATNDQPLVRAAALQAWTVPAEWLARAEVDADPDVRAALARRPDAPAELLTRLAADESETVRRAVLDRSDLPEGAVLALARAPEADIRLHVASAEGIPASVLDALLTDPDASVRTVLAVRPDLGEHQLEVLAGDPNPEVRRAVAYATATSGGTLAGLARDPNAGVRRAAALHPHLAPEELAVLAGDVDEGVRLAVAGRPDLSPTVRDALRADPEVSVREEAARAGA
;
A
#
# COMPACT_ATOMS: atom_id res chain seq x y z
N MET A 1 39.83 -48.06 -14.64
CA MET A 1 40.25 -46.71 -15.07
C MET A 1 39.11 -45.77 -14.73
N THR A 2 39.16 -45.18 -13.54
CA THR A 2 38.21 -44.21 -13.03
C THR A 2 38.58 -42.84 -13.61
N GLY A 3 37.91 -42.44 -14.69
CA GLY A 3 38.03 -41.08 -15.20
C GLY A 3 37.31 -40.13 -14.24
N GLU A 4 38.06 -39.19 -13.67
CA GLU A 4 37.50 -38.02 -13.00
C GLU A 4 36.62 -37.27 -14.02
N LEU A 5 35.31 -37.26 -13.78
CA LEU A 5 34.36 -36.56 -14.63
C LEU A 5 34.42 -35.05 -14.29
N ASP A 6 34.70 -34.24 -15.31
CA ASP A 6 34.70 -32.76 -15.23
C ASP A 6 33.35 -32.25 -14.67
N PRO A 7 33.34 -31.34 -13.68
CA PRO A 7 32.14 -30.73 -13.11
C PRO A 7 31.13 -30.21 -14.13
N ARG A 8 31.57 -29.75 -15.31
CA ARG A 8 30.69 -29.28 -16.40
C ARG A 8 29.92 -30.41 -17.10
N THR A 9 30.43 -31.64 -17.02
CA THR A 9 29.82 -32.84 -17.63
C THR A 9 28.74 -33.45 -16.73
N LEU A 10 28.78 -33.18 -15.42
CA LEU A 10 27.85 -33.76 -14.45
C LEU A 10 26.43 -33.18 -14.54
N THR A 11 26.29 -31.96 -15.06
CA THR A 11 24.99 -31.37 -15.45
C THR A 11 24.38 -31.98 -16.71
N ILE A 12 25.15 -32.76 -17.49
CA ILE A 12 24.71 -33.44 -18.73
C ILE A 12 24.28 -34.90 -18.45
N LEU A 13 24.62 -35.44 -17.28
CA LEU A 13 24.12 -36.75 -16.85
C LEU A 13 22.58 -36.70 -16.74
N GLY A 14 21.91 -37.69 -17.32
CA GLY A 14 20.49 -37.92 -17.05
C GLY A 14 20.26 -38.17 -15.56
N VAL A 15 19.06 -37.89 -15.07
CA VAL A 15 18.73 -37.88 -13.64
C VAL A 15 19.16 -39.16 -12.91
N GLU A 16 18.95 -40.33 -13.50
CA GLU A 16 19.32 -41.62 -12.90
C GLU A 16 20.85 -41.79 -12.75
N GLY A 17 21.63 -41.35 -13.76
CA GLY A 17 23.09 -41.37 -13.69
C GLY A 17 23.65 -40.39 -12.65
N ALA A 18 23.02 -39.22 -12.52
CA ALA A 18 23.35 -38.25 -11.48
C ALA A 18 23.02 -38.75 -10.07
N LEU A 19 21.91 -39.48 -9.90
CA LEU A 19 21.55 -40.14 -8.64
C LEU A 19 22.54 -41.25 -8.25
N GLU A 20 22.97 -42.06 -9.22
CA GLU A 20 23.98 -43.10 -9.00
C GLU A 20 25.32 -42.47 -8.61
N ALA A 21 25.77 -41.43 -9.31
CA ALA A 21 26.99 -40.71 -9.01
C ALA A 21 26.95 -40.03 -7.62
N ALA A 22 25.84 -39.39 -7.26
CA ALA A 22 25.66 -38.78 -5.94
C ALA A 22 25.57 -39.81 -4.79
N GLY A 23 25.16 -41.05 -5.09
CA GLY A 23 25.05 -42.14 -4.13
C GLY A 23 26.31 -43.00 -3.99
N ALA A 24 27.30 -42.83 -4.87
CA ALA A 24 28.49 -43.67 -4.91
C ALA A 24 29.37 -43.48 -3.66
N PRO A 25 29.70 -44.53 -2.88
CA PRO A 25 30.47 -44.39 -1.63
C PRO A 25 31.84 -43.70 -1.75
N ARG A 26 32.39 -43.67 -2.97
CA ARG A 26 33.68 -43.04 -3.31
C ARG A 26 33.53 -41.73 -4.09
N ALA A 27 32.32 -41.16 -4.14
CA ALA A 27 32.11 -39.85 -4.77
C ALA A 27 33.03 -38.82 -4.10
N THR A 28 33.76 -38.07 -4.95
CA THR A 28 34.71 -37.05 -4.50
C THR A 28 33.99 -35.74 -4.18
N ALA A 29 34.67 -34.89 -3.42
CA ALA A 29 34.22 -33.52 -3.13
C ALA A 29 33.84 -32.75 -4.41
N ASP A 30 34.65 -32.86 -5.47
CA ASP A 30 34.43 -32.17 -6.74
C ASP A 30 33.19 -32.70 -7.47
N THR A 31 32.99 -34.02 -7.48
CA THR A 31 31.79 -34.62 -8.07
C THR A 31 30.52 -34.15 -7.35
N LEU A 32 30.53 -34.15 -6.01
CA LEU A 32 29.39 -33.73 -5.20
C LEU A 32 29.13 -32.22 -5.32
N SER A 33 30.20 -31.41 -5.43
CA SER A 33 30.09 -29.98 -5.67
C SER A 33 29.43 -29.69 -7.02
N GLY A 34 29.83 -30.38 -8.09
CA GLY A 34 29.18 -30.25 -9.40
C GLY A 34 27.70 -30.67 -9.39
N LEU A 35 27.37 -31.76 -8.70
CA LEU A 35 25.99 -32.26 -8.60
C LEU A 35 25.08 -31.41 -7.69
N SER A 36 25.66 -30.54 -6.84
CA SER A 36 24.87 -29.67 -5.95
C SER A 36 23.99 -28.66 -6.69
N ALA A 37 24.37 -28.29 -7.92
CA ALA A 37 23.62 -27.39 -8.79
C ALA A 37 22.70 -28.10 -9.81
N HIS A 38 22.59 -29.44 -9.73
CA HIS A 38 21.80 -30.22 -10.68
C HIS A 38 20.31 -29.83 -10.62
N PRO A 39 19.57 -29.76 -11.74
CA PRO A 39 18.17 -29.30 -11.76
C PRO A 39 17.18 -30.19 -10.99
N ASP A 40 17.41 -31.50 -10.95
CA ASP A 40 16.56 -32.45 -10.18
C ASP A 40 16.81 -32.34 -8.66
N ALA A 41 15.74 -32.16 -7.90
CA ALA A 41 15.79 -31.98 -6.45
C ALA A 41 16.26 -33.23 -5.68
N ARG A 42 15.98 -34.44 -6.19
CA ARG A 42 16.39 -35.70 -5.57
C ARG A 42 17.90 -35.87 -5.63
N VAL A 43 18.53 -35.42 -6.72
CA VAL A 43 20.00 -35.39 -6.85
C VAL A 43 20.60 -34.49 -5.78
N ARG A 44 20.09 -33.24 -5.65
CA ARG A 44 20.58 -32.29 -4.64
C ARG A 44 20.37 -32.80 -3.21
N ALA A 45 19.21 -33.40 -2.90
CA ALA A 45 18.96 -34.03 -1.60
C ALA A 45 19.91 -35.20 -1.33
N ARG A 46 20.23 -36.02 -2.35
CA ARG A 46 21.21 -37.10 -2.22
C ARG A 46 22.61 -36.58 -1.94
N VAL A 47 23.02 -35.51 -2.63
CA VAL A 47 24.28 -34.81 -2.34
C VAL A 47 24.30 -34.31 -0.90
N ALA A 48 23.23 -33.68 -0.42
CA ALA A 48 23.15 -33.19 0.96
C ALA A 48 23.33 -34.30 2.02
N ARG A 49 22.91 -35.55 1.76
CA ARG A 49 23.08 -36.69 2.67
C ARG A 49 24.43 -37.41 2.55
N HIS A 50 25.23 -37.11 1.52
CA HIS A 50 26.43 -37.90 1.26
C HIS A 50 27.58 -37.53 2.22
N PRO A 51 28.26 -38.51 2.86
CA PRO A 51 29.25 -38.24 3.92
C PRO A 51 30.48 -37.46 3.46
N ASN A 52 30.82 -37.52 2.17
CA ASN A 52 31.95 -36.79 1.58
C ASN A 52 31.58 -35.39 1.06
N THR A 53 30.33 -34.94 1.24
CA THR A 53 29.90 -33.63 0.71
C THR A 53 30.63 -32.50 1.43
N PRO A 54 31.30 -31.59 0.71
CA PRO A 54 32.01 -30.47 1.31
C PRO A 54 31.09 -29.58 2.13
N VAL A 55 31.63 -28.97 3.19
CA VAL A 55 30.84 -28.15 4.11
C VAL A 55 30.28 -26.89 3.44
N GLU A 56 31.00 -26.30 2.49
CA GLU A 56 30.54 -25.15 1.72
C GLU A 56 29.31 -25.50 0.87
N VAL A 57 29.29 -26.72 0.32
CA VAL A 57 28.15 -27.27 -0.43
C VAL A 57 26.98 -27.59 0.51
N LEU A 58 27.25 -28.16 1.68
CA LEU A 58 26.22 -28.38 2.71
C LEU A 58 25.57 -27.06 3.16
N GLY A 59 26.37 -26.01 3.31
CA GLY A 59 25.89 -24.66 3.60
C GLY A 59 24.94 -24.13 2.54
N GLY A 60 25.33 -24.23 1.27
CA GLY A 60 24.47 -23.80 0.15
C GLY A 60 23.19 -24.61 -0.02
N LEU A 61 23.18 -25.89 0.39
CA LEU A 61 22.00 -26.76 0.31
C LEU A 61 21.09 -26.66 1.55
N ALA A 62 21.57 -26.11 2.67
CA ALA A 62 20.85 -26.10 3.94
C ALA A 62 19.49 -25.39 3.89
N ALA A 63 19.37 -24.31 3.12
CA ALA A 63 18.12 -23.56 2.97
C ALA A 63 17.01 -24.40 2.31
N ALA A 64 17.37 -25.18 1.28
CA ALA A 64 16.42 -25.99 0.51
C ALA A 64 16.24 -27.41 1.07
N TYR A 65 17.25 -27.96 1.73
CA TYR A 65 17.30 -29.36 2.18
C TYR A 65 17.77 -29.51 3.64
N PRO A 66 17.15 -28.82 4.60
CA PRO A 66 17.66 -28.78 5.98
C PRO A 66 17.65 -30.17 6.63
N ALA A 67 16.61 -30.98 6.41
CA ALA A 67 16.51 -32.33 6.97
C ALA A 67 17.58 -33.29 6.40
N ASP A 68 17.92 -33.15 5.11
CA ASP A 68 18.94 -33.95 4.45
C ASP A 68 20.34 -33.59 4.93
N VAL A 69 20.61 -32.29 5.11
CA VAL A 69 21.87 -31.80 5.69
C VAL A 69 22.03 -32.27 7.12
N LEU A 70 21.00 -32.18 7.97
CA LEU A 70 21.04 -32.66 9.35
C LEU A 70 21.25 -34.20 9.44
N ALA A 71 20.76 -34.94 8.45
CA ALA A 71 20.93 -36.38 8.36
C ALA A 71 22.28 -36.81 7.72
N ASN A 72 23.16 -35.88 7.38
CA ASN A 72 24.44 -36.19 6.76
C ASN A 72 25.37 -36.94 7.74
N PRO A 73 25.82 -38.18 7.42
CA PRO A 73 26.66 -38.97 8.33
C PRO A 73 28.06 -38.36 8.59
N GLY A 74 28.55 -37.49 7.72
CA GLY A 74 29.83 -36.79 7.87
C GLY A 74 29.76 -35.58 8.81
N LEU A 75 28.55 -35.04 9.05
CA LEU A 75 28.34 -33.81 9.83
C LEU A 75 28.92 -33.86 11.25
N PRO A 76 28.80 -34.97 12.02
CA PRO A 76 29.41 -35.06 13.35
C PRO A 76 30.94 -34.93 13.34
N LEU A 77 31.62 -35.50 12.34
CA LEU A 77 33.08 -35.40 12.19
C LEU A 77 33.49 -33.99 11.78
N MET A 78 32.75 -33.37 10.86
CA MET A 78 33.00 -31.97 10.44
C MET A 78 32.87 -31.00 11.61
N ARG A 79 31.88 -31.19 12.49
CA ARG A 79 31.71 -30.40 13.71
C ARG A 79 32.88 -30.54 14.68
N LEU A 80 33.45 -31.74 14.81
CA LEU A 80 34.64 -31.95 15.64
C LEU A 80 35.87 -31.24 15.05
N ALA A 81 36.00 -31.25 13.72
CA ALA A 81 37.10 -30.58 13.01
C ALA A 81 36.96 -29.04 12.99
N ARG A 82 35.72 -28.52 12.94
CA ARG A 82 35.40 -27.09 12.89
C ARG A 82 34.38 -26.72 13.98
N PRO A 83 34.82 -26.26 15.16
CA PRO A 83 33.92 -25.91 16.27
C PRO A 83 32.88 -24.83 15.94
N ASN A 84 33.19 -23.91 15.02
CA ASN A 84 32.24 -22.90 14.50
C ASN A 84 31.69 -23.29 13.11
N LEU A 85 31.26 -24.55 12.96
CA LEU A 85 30.84 -25.10 11.67
C LEU A 85 29.74 -24.27 10.99
N LEU A 86 28.73 -23.82 11.74
CA LEU A 86 27.61 -23.06 11.17
C LEU A 86 27.99 -21.62 10.82
N GLY A 87 29.12 -21.11 11.30
CA GLY A 87 29.59 -19.76 10.93
C GLY A 87 29.96 -19.61 9.45
N VAL A 88 30.18 -20.72 8.73
CA VAL A 88 30.39 -20.68 7.26
C VAL A 88 29.10 -20.89 6.46
N PHE A 89 27.98 -21.16 7.14
CA PHE A 89 26.70 -21.38 6.48
C PHE A 89 26.02 -20.01 6.25
N PRO A 90 25.37 -19.80 5.10
CA PRO A 90 24.47 -18.66 4.92
C PRO A 90 23.38 -18.61 6.00
N ALA A 91 22.98 -17.40 6.40
CA ALA A 91 22.03 -17.20 7.50
C ALA A 91 20.67 -17.87 7.22
N ASP A 92 20.16 -17.78 6.00
CA ASP A 92 18.95 -18.46 5.55
C ASP A 92 19.08 -19.99 5.65
N GLY A 93 20.25 -20.53 5.34
CA GLY A 93 20.58 -21.94 5.57
C GLY A 93 20.51 -22.34 7.04
N VAL A 94 21.12 -21.56 7.95
CA VAL A 94 21.08 -21.84 9.38
C VAL A 94 19.66 -21.71 9.94
N ILE A 95 18.89 -20.71 9.49
CA ILE A 95 17.48 -20.53 9.86
C ILE A 95 16.64 -21.73 9.40
N ALA A 96 16.87 -22.24 8.19
CA ALA A 96 16.19 -23.44 7.70
C ALA A 96 16.53 -24.68 8.55
N LEU A 97 17.78 -24.85 8.96
CA LEU A 97 18.19 -25.92 9.89
C LEU A 97 17.52 -25.80 11.25
N LEU A 98 17.38 -24.57 11.78
CA LEU A 98 16.65 -24.33 13.02
C LEU A 98 15.18 -24.75 12.87
N ASN A 99 14.53 -24.42 11.77
CA ASN A 99 13.12 -24.74 11.54
C ASN A 99 12.86 -26.22 11.23
N ALA A 100 13.91 -27.04 11.08
CA ALA A 100 13.77 -28.46 10.81
C ALA A 100 13.23 -29.24 12.01
N PRO A 101 12.29 -30.18 11.81
CA PRO A 101 11.82 -31.07 12.87
C PRO A 101 12.97 -31.88 13.49
N GLY A 102 13.03 -31.94 14.81
CA GLY A 102 14.07 -32.71 15.52
C GLY A 102 15.47 -32.12 15.41
N VAL A 103 15.59 -30.81 15.15
CA VAL A 103 16.87 -30.10 15.13
C VAL A 103 17.76 -30.46 16.33
N PRO A 104 19.02 -30.88 16.11
CA PRO A 104 19.91 -31.24 17.19
C PRO A 104 20.23 -30.07 18.13
N GLY A 105 20.38 -30.36 19.42
CA GLY A 105 20.72 -29.34 20.42
C GLY A 105 21.98 -28.54 20.11
N TRP A 106 22.98 -29.16 19.47
CA TRP A 106 24.21 -28.45 19.07
C TRP A 106 23.97 -27.38 18.01
N VAL A 107 22.98 -27.55 17.12
CA VAL A 107 22.62 -26.53 16.11
C VAL A 107 22.03 -25.31 16.80
N VAL A 108 21.17 -25.55 17.80
CA VAL A 108 20.62 -24.51 18.66
C VAL A 108 21.75 -23.79 19.42
N ASP A 109 22.70 -24.53 20.01
CA ASP A 109 23.81 -23.95 20.77
C ASP A 109 24.84 -23.21 19.91
N SER A 110 24.96 -23.58 18.62
CA SER A 110 25.72 -22.83 17.62
C SER A 110 24.98 -21.57 17.19
N ALA A 111 23.67 -21.67 16.95
CA ALA A 111 22.83 -20.51 16.59
C ALA A 111 22.81 -19.45 17.70
N LEU A 112 22.81 -19.83 18.98
CA LEU A 112 22.90 -18.89 20.11
C LEU A 112 24.13 -17.99 20.05
N ARG A 113 25.24 -18.47 19.46
CA ARG A 113 26.52 -17.76 19.37
C ARG A 113 26.84 -17.31 17.95
N HIS A 114 25.86 -17.39 17.05
CA HIS A 114 26.05 -17.05 15.65
C HIS A 114 26.27 -15.54 15.51
N GLU A 115 27.16 -15.10 14.63
CA GLU A 115 27.49 -13.67 14.46
C GLU A 115 26.33 -12.89 13.84
N ASP A 116 25.63 -13.51 12.88
CA ASP A 116 24.45 -12.94 12.25
C ASP A 116 23.26 -12.84 13.21
N TYR A 117 22.75 -11.62 13.39
CA TYR A 117 21.61 -11.33 14.26
C TYR A 117 20.31 -11.96 13.75
N ALA A 118 20.12 -12.14 12.44
CA ALA A 118 18.92 -12.73 11.88
C ALA A 118 18.75 -14.19 12.33
N VAL A 119 19.86 -14.93 12.45
CA VAL A 119 19.87 -16.30 12.99
C VAL A 119 19.45 -16.29 14.46
N ARG A 120 19.99 -15.38 15.27
CA ARG A 120 19.67 -15.27 16.70
C ARG A 120 18.23 -14.80 16.95
N THR A 121 17.72 -13.89 16.12
CA THR A 121 16.31 -13.47 16.14
C THR A 121 15.36 -14.60 15.76
N ALA A 122 15.67 -15.36 14.71
CA ALA A 122 14.89 -16.54 14.32
C ALA A 122 14.87 -17.59 15.45
N LEU A 123 16.01 -17.77 16.11
CA LEU A 123 16.10 -18.63 17.29
C LEU A 123 15.21 -18.12 18.43
N ALA A 124 15.24 -16.82 18.75
CA ALA A 124 14.43 -16.23 19.82
C ALA A 124 12.91 -16.40 19.63
N GLY A 125 12.43 -16.55 18.39
CA GLY A 125 11.03 -16.82 18.07
C GLY A 125 10.57 -18.27 18.36
N ARG A 126 11.47 -19.20 18.67
CA ARG A 126 11.12 -20.61 18.82
C ARG A 126 10.44 -20.96 20.15
N ALA A 127 9.26 -21.56 20.09
CA ALA A 127 8.49 -21.90 21.29
C ALA A 127 9.17 -22.97 22.19
N ASP A 128 10.00 -23.86 21.62
CA ASP A 128 10.56 -25.04 22.28
C ASP A 128 11.91 -24.83 22.98
N LEU A 129 12.35 -23.59 23.15
CA LEU A 129 13.61 -23.29 23.85
C LEU A 129 13.51 -23.53 25.36
N SER A 130 14.60 -24.03 25.94
CA SER A 130 14.75 -24.12 27.40
C SER A 130 14.84 -22.74 28.04
N ALA A 131 14.46 -22.64 29.33
CA ALA A 131 14.52 -21.40 30.08
C ALA A 131 15.94 -20.78 30.12
N GLU A 132 16.98 -21.60 30.19
CA GLU A 132 18.38 -21.17 30.15
C GLU A 132 18.73 -20.47 28.82
N ARG A 133 18.28 -21.03 27.69
CA ARG A 133 18.54 -20.47 26.36
C ARG A 133 17.77 -19.19 26.11
N VAL A 134 16.52 -19.11 26.59
CA VAL A 134 15.73 -17.87 26.57
C VAL A 134 16.40 -16.80 27.43
N SER A 135 16.92 -17.16 28.61
CA SER A 135 17.63 -16.23 29.48
C SER A 135 18.92 -15.70 28.84
N ALA A 136 19.66 -16.54 28.11
CA ALA A 136 20.84 -16.11 27.35
C ALA A 136 20.47 -15.11 26.25
N LEU A 137 19.40 -15.36 25.49
CA LEU A 137 18.92 -14.44 24.45
C LEU A 137 18.37 -13.13 25.01
N ALA A 138 17.80 -13.15 26.23
CA ALA A 138 17.38 -11.94 26.93
C ALA A 138 18.55 -11.01 27.33
N GLN A 139 19.78 -11.52 27.29
CA GLN A 139 21.01 -10.78 27.58
C GLN A 139 21.83 -10.52 26.30
N ASP A 140 21.27 -10.79 25.12
CA ASP A 140 21.97 -10.57 23.85
C ASP A 140 22.29 -9.09 23.65
N ALA A 141 23.44 -8.80 23.03
CA ALA A 141 23.84 -7.43 22.74
C ALA A 141 22.91 -6.75 21.71
N GLY A 142 22.29 -7.53 20.81
CA GLY A 142 21.34 -6.99 19.83
C GLY A 142 19.94 -6.83 20.42
N TRP A 143 19.45 -5.59 20.43
CA TRP A 143 18.12 -5.26 20.96
C TRP A 143 16.99 -5.99 20.22
N GLN A 144 17.11 -6.26 18.91
CA GLN A 144 16.09 -7.01 18.15
C GLN A 144 15.90 -8.44 18.67
N ILE A 145 16.97 -9.07 19.18
CA ILE A 145 16.89 -10.40 19.77
C ILE A 145 16.13 -10.31 21.10
N ARG A 146 16.47 -9.33 21.94
CA ARG A 146 15.80 -9.10 23.22
C ARG A 146 14.32 -8.73 23.03
N GLU A 147 14.00 -7.95 22.00
CA GLU A 147 12.62 -7.64 21.61
C GLU A 147 11.87 -8.91 21.18
N ALA A 148 12.50 -9.77 20.36
CA ALA A 148 11.92 -11.05 19.98
C ALA A 148 11.67 -11.95 21.19
N VAL A 149 12.57 -11.93 22.18
CA VAL A 149 12.34 -12.61 23.47
C VAL A 149 11.15 -11.99 24.21
N ALA A 150 11.05 -10.65 24.30
CA ALA A 150 9.96 -9.96 24.98
C ALA A 150 8.57 -10.26 24.40
N ARG A 151 8.49 -10.58 23.10
CA ARG A 151 7.25 -10.93 22.39
C ARG A 151 6.78 -12.38 22.56
N ARG A 152 7.57 -13.24 23.23
CA ARG A 152 7.21 -14.66 23.46
C ARG A 152 5.99 -14.77 24.37
N ASP A 153 5.02 -15.62 24.05
CA ASP A 153 3.81 -15.76 24.87
C ASP A 153 4.10 -16.06 26.34
N ALA A 154 4.96 -17.04 26.62
CA ALA A 154 5.36 -17.43 27.96
C ALA A 154 6.78 -16.93 28.29
N LEU A 155 6.89 -16.04 29.28
CA LEU A 155 8.15 -15.60 29.87
C LEU A 155 8.10 -15.70 31.40
N PRO A 156 9.17 -16.20 32.05
CA PRO A 156 9.32 -16.07 33.48
C PRO A 156 9.27 -14.60 33.91
N GLU A 157 8.58 -14.33 35.01
CA GLU A 157 8.35 -12.97 35.53
C GLU A 157 9.67 -12.19 35.78
N GLY A 158 10.74 -12.89 36.16
CA GLY A 158 12.07 -12.29 36.31
C GLY A 158 12.63 -11.73 35.00
N LEU A 159 12.40 -12.40 33.87
CA LEU A 159 12.81 -11.90 32.56
C LEU A 159 11.92 -10.75 32.09
N VAL A 160 10.62 -10.78 32.40
CA VAL A 160 9.73 -9.65 32.13
C VAL A 160 10.23 -8.40 32.86
N ARG A 161 10.61 -8.51 34.14
CA ARG A 161 11.19 -7.40 34.90
C ARG A 161 12.52 -6.90 34.32
N GLN A 162 13.40 -7.82 33.92
CA GLN A 162 14.66 -7.46 33.27
C GLN A 162 14.42 -6.66 31.98
N LEU A 163 13.56 -7.17 31.09
CA LEU A 163 13.28 -6.56 29.79
C LEU A 163 12.44 -5.27 29.91
N ALA A 164 11.69 -5.10 30.99
CA ALA A 164 11.02 -3.83 31.29
C ALA A 164 12.00 -2.71 31.68
N ALA A 165 13.21 -3.07 32.14
CA ALA A 165 14.29 -2.15 32.47
C ALA A 165 15.39 -2.13 31.39
N ASP A 166 15.10 -2.67 30.20
CA ASP A 166 16.03 -2.71 29.06
C ASP A 166 16.44 -1.30 28.65
N ASP A 167 17.67 -1.13 28.13
CA ASP A 167 18.15 0.17 27.65
C ASP A 167 17.42 0.62 26.38
N ASP A 168 17.03 -0.34 25.54
CA ASP A 168 16.34 -0.09 24.29
C ASP A 168 14.82 0.01 24.48
N TYR A 169 14.22 1.06 23.92
CA TYR A 169 12.79 1.31 24.11
C TYR A 169 11.89 0.37 23.30
N ASP A 170 12.36 -0.23 22.21
CA ASP A 170 11.57 -1.18 21.42
C ASP A 170 11.36 -2.47 22.21
N VAL A 171 12.36 -2.89 22.99
CA VAL A 171 12.25 -3.99 23.96
C VAL A 171 11.22 -3.66 25.04
N ARG A 172 11.33 -2.48 25.68
CA ARG A 172 10.37 -2.05 26.72
C ARG A 172 8.95 -1.89 26.17
N LYS A 173 8.80 -1.41 24.94
CA LYS A 173 7.51 -1.30 24.23
C LYS A 173 6.88 -2.66 23.96
N ALA A 174 7.68 -3.66 23.58
CA ALA A 174 7.22 -5.04 23.46
C ALA A 174 6.73 -5.59 24.81
N VAL A 175 7.44 -5.30 25.91
CA VAL A 175 7.02 -5.68 27.26
C VAL A 175 5.71 -4.99 27.68
N ALA A 176 5.54 -3.69 27.38
CA ALA A 176 4.32 -2.94 27.70
C ALA A 176 3.05 -3.55 27.08
N SER A 177 3.20 -4.23 25.95
CA SER A 177 2.09 -4.84 25.19
C SER A 177 1.69 -6.24 25.70
N ARG A 178 2.41 -6.79 26.69
CA ARG A 178 2.20 -8.15 27.18
C ARG A 178 0.93 -8.28 28.05
N PRO A 179 0.04 -9.26 27.79
CA PRO A 179 -1.17 -9.42 28.60
C PRO A 179 -0.90 -9.83 30.06
N ASP A 180 0.23 -10.48 30.34
CA ASP A 180 0.62 -11.03 31.64
C ASP A 180 1.53 -10.08 32.47
N LEU A 181 1.52 -8.78 32.16
CA LEU A 181 2.41 -7.81 32.80
C LEU A 181 2.10 -7.62 34.31
N PRO A 182 3.08 -7.81 35.21
CA PRO A 182 2.89 -7.54 36.63
C PRO A 182 2.54 -6.08 36.91
N GLY A 183 1.65 -5.82 37.87
CA GLY A 183 1.12 -4.48 38.13
C GLY A 183 2.15 -3.46 38.65
N ASP A 184 3.23 -3.91 39.28
CA ASP A 184 4.40 -3.09 39.64
C ASP A 184 5.17 -2.67 38.39
N VAL A 185 5.43 -3.60 37.48
CA VAL A 185 6.13 -3.34 36.21
C VAL A 185 5.32 -2.42 35.31
N LEU A 186 4.00 -2.64 35.22
CA LEU A 186 3.09 -1.74 34.51
C LEU A 186 3.25 -0.29 34.98
N ARG A 187 3.28 -0.04 36.29
CA ARG A 187 3.45 1.31 36.85
C ARG A 187 4.81 1.94 36.53
N VAL A 188 5.87 1.13 36.43
CA VAL A 188 7.18 1.60 35.95
C VAL A 188 7.07 2.08 34.50
N LEU A 189 6.46 1.26 33.62
CA LEU A 189 6.33 1.58 32.19
C LEU A 189 5.37 2.73 31.90
N VAL A 190 4.39 3.01 32.78
CA VAL A 190 3.56 4.22 32.71
C VAL A 190 4.43 5.49 32.83
N GLY A 191 5.51 5.44 33.61
CA GLY A 191 6.47 6.53 33.76
C GLY A 191 7.71 6.41 32.87
N ASP A 192 7.67 5.58 31.82
CA ASP A 192 8.84 5.35 30.98
C ASP A 192 9.38 6.65 30.36
N ALA A 193 10.70 6.75 30.21
CA ALA A 193 11.33 7.91 29.61
C ALA A 193 10.87 8.14 28.16
N HIS A 194 10.51 7.08 27.44
CA HIS A 194 10.15 7.17 26.03
C HIS A 194 8.63 7.12 25.79
N GLY A 195 8.12 8.10 25.03
CA GLY A 195 6.69 8.27 24.75
C GLY A 195 6.02 7.06 24.09
N MET A 196 6.73 6.35 23.18
CA MET A 196 6.17 5.17 22.53
C MET A 196 5.89 4.00 23.49
N VAL A 197 6.67 3.88 24.57
CA VAL A 197 6.42 2.87 25.61
C VAL A 197 5.18 3.26 26.40
N ARG A 198 5.07 4.53 26.83
CA ARG A 198 3.90 5.05 27.54
C ARG A 198 2.62 4.96 26.70
N ALA A 199 2.70 5.26 25.41
CA ALA A 199 1.60 5.07 24.46
C ALA A 199 1.25 3.58 24.26
N GLY A 200 2.23 2.68 24.32
CA GLY A 200 2.00 1.23 24.37
C GLY A 200 1.15 0.84 25.58
N VAL A 201 1.51 1.34 26.76
CA VAL A 201 0.74 1.15 28.00
C VAL A 201 -0.65 1.77 27.90
N ALA A 202 -0.78 2.96 27.31
CA ALA A 202 -2.06 3.67 27.13
C ALA A 202 -3.09 2.88 26.30
N ARG A 203 -2.67 1.91 25.46
CA ARG A 203 -3.57 1.07 24.65
C ARG A 203 -4.23 -0.07 25.44
N ARG A 204 -3.75 -0.35 26.65
CA ARG A 204 -4.16 -1.52 27.44
C ARG A 204 -5.54 -1.39 28.09
N LEU A 205 -6.53 -2.20 27.70
CA LEU A 205 -7.87 -2.12 28.29
C LEU A 205 -7.96 -2.52 29.78
N ASP A 206 -6.92 -3.14 30.33
CA ASP A 206 -6.81 -3.52 31.74
C ASP A 206 -6.06 -2.49 32.61
N LEU A 207 -5.84 -1.27 32.09
CA LEU A 207 -5.09 -0.22 32.77
C LEU A 207 -5.79 0.25 34.06
N PRO A 208 -5.14 0.21 35.23
CA PRO A 208 -5.68 0.76 36.47
C PRO A 208 -5.95 2.27 36.41
N LEU A 209 -6.89 2.75 37.23
CA LEU A 209 -7.31 4.16 37.24
C LEU A 209 -6.18 5.12 37.61
N ASP A 210 -5.31 4.76 38.57
CA ASP A 210 -4.13 5.54 38.94
C ASP A 210 -3.19 5.75 37.75
N CYS A 211 -2.97 4.70 36.96
CA CYS A 211 -2.16 4.77 35.74
C CYS A 211 -2.83 5.63 34.65
N MET A 212 -4.14 5.51 34.47
CA MET A 212 -4.88 6.39 33.54
C MET A 212 -4.77 7.87 33.93
N ILE A 213 -4.88 8.19 35.22
CA ILE A 213 -4.74 9.56 35.73
C ILE A 213 -3.33 10.08 35.49
N GLN A 214 -2.29 9.25 35.72
CA GLN A 214 -0.91 9.63 35.44
C GLN A 214 -0.68 9.90 33.95
N LEU A 215 -1.15 9.03 33.06
CA LEU A 215 -1.04 9.25 31.60
C LEU A 215 -1.88 10.43 31.12
N ALA A 216 -2.98 10.77 31.81
CA ALA A 216 -3.74 11.98 31.47
C ALA A 216 -2.95 13.26 31.75
N ALA A 217 -1.91 13.21 32.58
CA ALA A 217 -1.01 14.35 32.83
C ALA A 217 0.28 14.28 31.98
N ASP A 218 0.34 13.41 30.98
CA ASP A 218 1.52 13.24 30.12
C ASP A 218 1.77 14.49 29.28
N GLY A 219 3.05 14.83 29.07
CA GLY A 219 3.45 15.96 28.23
C GLY A 219 3.50 15.63 26.74
N ASP A 220 3.44 14.35 26.39
CA ASP A 220 3.53 13.87 25.01
C ASP A 220 2.12 13.79 24.35
N PRO A 221 1.85 14.59 23.30
CA PRO A 221 0.57 14.59 22.61
C PRO A 221 0.18 13.23 22.02
N ASP A 222 1.14 12.39 21.61
CA ASP A 222 0.86 11.07 21.04
C ASP A 222 0.35 10.09 22.11
N VAL A 223 0.89 10.19 23.33
CA VAL A 223 0.41 9.43 24.49
C VAL A 223 -1.01 9.86 24.85
N LEU A 224 -1.24 11.17 24.94
CA LEU A 224 -2.57 11.73 25.22
C LEU A 224 -3.60 11.40 24.15
N ALA A 225 -3.24 11.48 22.87
CA ALA A 225 -4.12 11.11 21.75
C ALA A 225 -4.44 9.61 21.75
N THR A 226 -3.47 8.77 22.12
CA THR A 226 -3.68 7.33 22.31
C THR A 226 -4.65 7.07 23.46
N LEU A 227 -4.46 7.74 24.60
CA LEU A 227 -5.37 7.65 25.75
C LEU A 227 -6.78 8.12 25.38
N ALA A 228 -6.92 9.24 24.65
CA ALA A 228 -8.20 9.82 24.25
C ALA A 228 -9.07 8.91 23.36
N ARG A 229 -8.45 7.95 22.67
CA ARG A 229 -9.16 6.96 21.84
C ARG A 229 -9.81 5.82 22.63
N ARG A 230 -9.60 5.76 23.93
CA ARG A 230 -10.16 4.71 24.77
C ARG A 230 -11.63 4.95 25.11
N VAL A 231 -12.39 3.86 25.13
CA VAL A 231 -13.84 3.87 25.42
C VAL A 231 -14.18 3.86 26.92
N ASP A 232 -13.23 3.45 27.76
CA ASP A 232 -13.40 3.19 29.20
C ASP A 232 -12.94 4.34 30.11
N LEU A 233 -12.54 5.49 29.54
CA LEU A 233 -12.06 6.63 30.32
C LEU A 233 -13.13 7.17 31.28
N PRO A 234 -12.77 7.60 32.50
CA PRO A 234 -13.67 8.37 33.36
C PRO A 234 -14.11 9.69 32.70
N ARG A 235 -15.32 10.16 33.02
CA ARG A 235 -15.88 11.39 32.46
C ARG A 235 -14.97 12.61 32.61
N SER A 236 -14.37 12.80 33.79
CA SER A 236 -13.47 13.93 34.06
C SER A 236 -12.22 13.92 33.17
N VAL A 237 -11.66 12.75 32.88
CA VAL A 237 -10.50 12.60 31.98
C VAL A 237 -10.91 12.90 30.54
N ARG A 238 -12.09 12.45 30.11
CA ARG A 238 -12.63 12.78 28.79
C ARG A 238 -12.82 14.29 28.62
N GLU A 239 -13.40 14.95 29.63
CA GLU A 239 -13.62 16.41 29.63
C GLU A 239 -12.29 17.15 29.46
N TRP A 240 -11.28 16.76 30.23
CA TRP A 240 -9.95 17.34 30.14
C TRP A 240 -9.28 17.14 28.77
N LEU A 241 -9.36 15.93 28.19
CA LEU A 241 -8.77 15.63 26.87
C LEU A 241 -9.46 16.42 25.74
N ALA A 242 -10.78 16.61 25.82
CA ALA A 242 -11.51 17.39 24.84
C ALA A 242 -11.26 18.91 24.95
N THR A 243 -10.80 19.40 26.10
CA THR A 243 -10.41 20.80 26.32
C THR A 243 -8.89 21.00 26.23
N ASN A 244 -8.12 20.00 25.80
CA ASN A 244 -6.66 20.05 25.84
C ASN A 244 -6.11 21.10 24.85
N ASP A 245 -5.01 21.76 25.21
CA ASP A 245 -4.39 22.79 24.36
C ASP A 245 -3.87 22.21 23.03
N GLN A 246 -3.51 20.93 23.01
CA GLN A 246 -2.99 20.23 21.82
C GLN A 246 -4.13 19.82 20.87
N PRO A 247 -4.16 20.32 19.62
CA PRO A 247 -5.21 19.99 18.64
C PRO A 247 -5.32 18.49 18.36
N LEU A 248 -4.19 17.79 18.28
CA LEU A 248 -4.14 16.34 18.06
C LEU A 248 -4.94 15.56 19.13
N VAL A 249 -4.86 16.01 20.39
CA VAL A 249 -5.56 15.38 21.52
C VAL A 249 -7.06 15.66 21.44
N ARG A 250 -7.45 16.91 21.14
CA ARG A 250 -8.86 17.26 20.93
C ARG A 250 -9.48 16.48 19.78
N ALA A 251 -8.79 16.41 18.64
CA ALA A 251 -9.22 15.64 17.47
C ALA A 251 -9.35 14.14 17.78
N ALA A 252 -8.42 13.56 18.54
CA ALA A 252 -8.48 12.16 18.96
C ALA A 252 -9.67 11.89 19.90
N ALA A 253 -9.92 12.78 20.87
CA ALA A 253 -11.05 12.68 21.79
C ALA A 253 -12.41 12.73 21.04
N LEU A 254 -12.49 13.55 19.98
CA LEU A 254 -13.67 13.65 19.12
C LEU A 254 -13.94 12.42 18.25
N GLN A 255 -13.01 11.48 18.10
CA GLN A 255 -13.20 10.32 17.21
C GLN A 255 -13.60 9.04 17.94
N ALA A 256 -13.52 9.04 19.27
CA ALA A 256 -13.44 7.80 20.02
C ALA A 256 -14.81 7.27 20.51
N TRP A 257 -15.77 8.15 20.76
CA TRP A 257 -17.04 7.80 21.40
C TRP A 257 -18.13 8.84 21.07
N THR A 258 -19.36 8.59 21.53
CA THR A 258 -20.48 9.54 21.40
C THR A 258 -20.24 10.74 22.32
N VAL A 259 -19.76 11.84 21.74
CA VAL A 259 -19.44 13.06 22.51
C VAL A 259 -20.69 13.91 22.78
N PRO A 260 -20.73 14.68 23.89
CA PRO A 260 -21.83 15.61 24.15
C PRO A 260 -21.95 16.66 23.05
N ALA A 261 -23.17 17.14 22.81
CA ALA A 261 -23.45 18.15 21.78
C ALA A 261 -22.64 19.45 21.96
N GLU A 262 -22.36 19.84 23.21
CA GLU A 262 -21.50 20.99 23.53
C GLU A 262 -20.07 20.84 22.99
N TRP A 263 -19.53 19.62 22.89
CA TRP A 263 -18.17 19.42 22.40
C TRP A 263 -18.12 19.42 20.88
N LEU A 264 -19.18 18.92 20.23
CA LEU A 264 -19.35 19.07 18.78
C LEU A 264 -19.45 20.55 18.41
N ALA A 265 -20.27 21.32 19.14
CA ALA A 265 -20.42 22.76 18.91
C ALA A 265 -19.11 23.52 19.07
N ARG A 266 -18.29 23.17 20.06
CA ARG A 266 -16.95 23.76 20.22
C ARG A 266 -15.99 23.32 19.12
N ALA A 267 -16.01 22.05 18.74
CA ALA A 267 -15.17 21.50 17.69
C ALA A 267 -15.46 22.13 16.33
N GLU A 268 -16.71 22.51 16.07
CA GLU A 268 -17.13 23.18 14.83
C GLU A 268 -16.43 24.53 14.64
N VAL A 269 -16.18 25.24 15.73
CA VAL A 269 -15.52 26.56 15.74
C VAL A 269 -14.09 26.50 16.29
N ASP A 270 -13.50 25.31 16.35
CA ASP A 270 -12.12 25.14 16.82
C ASP A 270 -11.17 25.91 15.90
N ALA A 271 -10.16 26.59 16.46
CA ALA A 271 -9.20 27.34 15.67
C ALA A 271 -8.37 26.42 14.77
N ASP A 272 -8.15 25.17 15.18
CA ASP A 272 -7.34 24.22 14.45
C ASP A 272 -8.17 23.41 13.43
N PRO A 273 -7.80 23.41 12.14
CA PRO A 273 -8.55 22.73 11.11
C PRO A 273 -8.54 21.20 11.25
N ASP A 274 -7.55 20.58 11.91
CA ASP A 274 -7.52 19.13 12.10
C ASP A 274 -8.61 18.67 13.07
N VAL A 275 -8.98 19.52 14.03
CA VAL A 275 -10.10 19.28 14.96
C VAL A 275 -11.43 19.38 14.20
N ARG A 276 -11.60 20.41 13.37
CA ARG A 276 -12.80 20.56 12.51
C ARG A 276 -12.91 19.43 11.48
N ALA A 277 -11.80 18.99 10.92
CA ALA A 277 -11.74 17.84 10.01
C ALA A 277 -12.05 16.52 10.74
N ALA A 278 -11.62 16.38 12.00
CA ALA A 278 -12.04 15.24 12.83
C ALA A 278 -13.55 15.26 13.07
N LEU A 279 -14.15 16.43 13.30
CA LEU A 279 -15.60 16.55 13.40
C LEU A 279 -16.31 16.09 12.11
N ALA A 280 -15.80 16.47 10.93
CA ALA A 280 -16.34 16.03 9.63
C ALA A 280 -16.29 14.51 9.44
N ARG A 281 -15.26 13.83 9.96
CA ARG A 281 -15.09 12.36 9.85
C ARG A 281 -16.00 11.56 10.77
N ARG A 282 -16.75 12.19 11.67
CA ARG A 282 -17.63 11.47 12.60
C ARG A 282 -18.81 10.82 11.89
N PRO A 283 -19.12 9.54 12.12
CA PRO A 283 -20.24 8.86 11.47
C PRO A 283 -21.62 9.44 11.85
N ASP A 284 -21.72 10.11 12.99
CA ASP A 284 -22.95 10.72 13.52
C ASP A 284 -23.03 12.24 13.27
N ALA A 285 -22.21 12.79 12.37
CA ALA A 285 -22.26 14.20 12.00
C ALA A 285 -23.59 14.56 11.29
N PRO A 286 -24.38 15.54 11.80
CA PRO A 286 -25.63 15.95 11.15
C PRO A 286 -25.42 16.56 9.76
N ALA A 287 -26.44 16.46 8.89
CA ALA A 287 -26.39 16.98 7.53
C ALA A 287 -26.13 18.50 7.47
N GLU A 288 -26.73 19.26 8.38
CA GLU A 288 -26.55 20.71 8.45
C GLU A 288 -25.12 21.08 8.85
N LEU A 289 -24.49 20.26 9.71
CA LEU A 289 -23.10 20.44 10.10
C LEU A 289 -22.16 20.15 8.93
N LEU A 290 -22.37 19.02 8.23
CA LEU A 290 -21.58 18.69 7.03
C LEU A 290 -21.69 19.78 5.96
N THR A 291 -22.88 20.37 5.79
CA THR A 291 -23.09 21.51 4.88
C THR A 291 -22.25 22.72 5.27
N ARG A 292 -22.14 23.04 6.56
CA ARG A 292 -21.30 24.16 7.02
C ARG A 292 -19.81 23.85 6.89
N LEU A 293 -19.38 22.63 7.23
CA LEU A 293 -17.98 22.20 7.11
C LEU A 293 -17.52 22.08 5.65
N ALA A 294 -18.43 21.80 4.72
CA ALA A 294 -18.14 21.84 3.28
C ALA A 294 -17.77 23.24 2.78
N ALA A 295 -18.22 24.28 3.49
CA ALA A 295 -17.90 25.69 3.25
C ALA A 295 -16.86 26.24 4.24
N ASP A 296 -16.17 25.38 4.99
CA ASP A 296 -15.10 25.77 5.91
C ASP A 296 -14.01 26.53 5.16
N GLU A 297 -13.26 27.41 5.83
CA GLU A 297 -12.14 28.15 5.24
C GLU A 297 -10.95 27.23 4.88
N SER A 298 -10.78 26.13 5.61
CA SER A 298 -9.66 25.21 5.46
C SER A 298 -9.94 24.11 4.46
N GLU A 299 -9.00 23.94 3.52
CA GLU A 299 -9.01 22.83 2.56
C GLU A 299 -9.02 21.47 3.26
N THR A 300 -8.28 21.31 4.37
CA THR A 300 -8.22 20.06 5.15
C THR A 300 -9.61 19.61 5.62
N VAL A 301 -10.45 20.56 6.01
CA VAL A 301 -11.83 20.29 6.44
C VAL A 301 -12.70 19.93 5.25
N ARG A 302 -12.61 20.70 4.15
CA ARG A 302 -13.36 20.41 2.92
C ARG A 302 -13.04 19.02 2.35
N ARG A 303 -11.76 18.62 2.35
CA ARG A 303 -11.32 17.27 1.96
C ARG A 303 -11.88 16.19 2.89
N ALA A 304 -11.85 16.42 4.20
CA ALA A 304 -12.42 15.48 5.16
C ALA A 304 -13.95 15.30 5.00
N VAL A 305 -14.66 16.33 4.54
CA VAL A 305 -16.06 16.22 4.14
C VAL A 305 -16.17 15.44 2.82
N LEU A 306 -15.37 15.78 1.80
CA LEU A 306 -15.38 15.12 0.49
C LEU A 306 -15.14 13.60 0.56
N ASP A 307 -14.33 13.13 1.51
CA ASP A 307 -14.05 11.70 1.71
C ASP A 307 -15.26 10.87 2.19
N ARG A 308 -16.38 11.52 2.49
CA ARG A 308 -17.62 10.85 2.95
C ARG A 308 -18.47 10.36 1.78
N SER A 309 -19.14 9.23 1.99
CA SER A 309 -20.09 8.66 1.03
C SER A 309 -21.55 9.09 1.23
N ASP A 310 -21.87 9.81 2.31
CA ASP A 310 -23.22 10.15 2.75
C ASP A 310 -23.47 11.67 2.78
N LEU A 311 -22.90 12.39 1.81
CA LEU A 311 -22.99 13.85 1.77
C LEU A 311 -24.39 14.36 1.44
N PRO A 312 -24.92 15.32 2.22
CA PRO A 312 -26.16 16.00 1.85
C PRO A 312 -25.94 16.91 0.64
N GLU A 313 -26.99 17.14 -0.14
CA GLU A 313 -26.96 17.99 -1.34
C GLU A 313 -26.34 19.37 -1.10
N GLY A 314 -26.65 20.00 0.04
CA GLY A 314 -26.06 21.30 0.41
C GLY A 314 -24.54 21.26 0.56
N ALA A 315 -23.99 20.17 1.10
CA ALA A 315 -22.54 19.98 1.21
C ALA A 315 -21.90 19.76 -0.16
N VAL A 316 -22.52 18.93 -1.02
CA VAL A 316 -22.03 18.71 -2.39
C VAL A 316 -22.01 20.01 -3.18
N LEU A 317 -23.04 20.84 -3.05
CA LEU A 317 -23.10 22.16 -3.69
C LEU A 317 -22.03 23.14 -3.18
N ALA A 318 -21.73 23.11 -1.88
CA ALA A 318 -20.64 23.91 -1.32
C ALA A 318 -19.27 23.44 -1.85
N LEU A 319 -19.04 22.13 -1.92
CA LEU A 319 -17.80 21.55 -2.48
C LEU A 319 -17.66 21.83 -3.99
N ALA A 320 -18.76 21.84 -4.74
CA ALA A 320 -18.77 22.25 -6.14
C ALA A 320 -18.41 23.73 -6.36
N ARG A 321 -18.38 24.53 -5.29
CA ARG A 321 -17.95 25.94 -5.30
C ARG A 321 -16.66 26.16 -4.49
N ALA A 322 -15.97 25.07 -4.12
CA ALA A 322 -14.74 25.15 -3.35
C ALA A 322 -13.65 25.92 -4.12
N PRO A 323 -12.74 26.62 -3.43
CA PRO A 323 -11.60 27.28 -4.08
C PRO A 323 -10.71 26.29 -4.88
N GLU A 324 -10.58 25.05 -4.39
CA GLU A 324 -9.75 24.01 -5.00
C GLU A 324 -10.39 23.42 -6.26
N ALA A 325 -9.70 23.54 -7.40
CA ALA A 325 -10.12 22.90 -8.64
C ALA A 325 -10.20 21.37 -8.50
N ASP A 326 -9.29 20.76 -7.75
CA ASP A 326 -9.26 19.30 -7.52
C ASP A 326 -10.51 18.80 -6.79
N ILE A 327 -11.02 19.56 -5.81
CA ILE A 327 -12.29 19.23 -5.13
C ILE A 327 -13.45 19.34 -6.11
N ARG A 328 -13.52 20.43 -6.88
CA ARG A 328 -14.59 20.63 -7.87
C ARG A 328 -14.56 19.56 -8.97
N LEU A 329 -13.37 19.15 -9.43
CA LEU A 329 -13.16 18.05 -10.37
C LEU A 329 -13.65 16.71 -9.80
N HIS A 330 -13.38 16.45 -8.52
CA HIS A 330 -13.88 15.24 -7.85
C HIS A 330 -15.41 15.23 -7.83
N VAL A 331 -16.04 16.34 -7.46
CA VAL A 331 -17.51 16.47 -7.49
C VAL A 331 -18.04 16.33 -8.91
N ALA A 332 -17.39 16.93 -9.90
CA ALA A 332 -17.79 16.83 -11.32
C ALA A 332 -17.69 15.41 -11.89
N SER A 333 -16.89 14.54 -11.27
CA SER A 333 -16.74 13.14 -11.65
C SER A 333 -17.71 12.21 -10.92
N ALA A 334 -18.44 12.70 -9.91
CA ALA A 334 -19.37 11.88 -9.13
C ALA A 334 -20.66 11.56 -9.92
N GLU A 335 -21.19 10.35 -9.75
CA GLU A 335 -22.47 9.97 -10.36
C GLU A 335 -23.66 10.54 -9.58
N GLY A 336 -24.77 10.82 -10.26
CA GLY A 336 -26.01 11.23 -9.60
C GLY A 336 -25.96 12.59 -8.91
N ILE A 337 -25.12 13.52 -9.40
CA ILE A 337 -25.06 14.88 -8.84
C ILE A 337 -26.38 15.63 -9.04
N PRO A 338 -26.87 16.39 -8.04
CA PRO A 338 -28.09 17.17 -8.17
C PRO A 338 -28.01 18.24 -9.26
N ALA A 339 -29.16 18.63 -9.82
CA ALA A 339 -29.23 19.62 -10.91
C ALA A 339 -28.58 20.96 -10.55
N SER A 340 -28.76 21.46 -9.31
CA SER A 340 -28.12 22.70 -8.85
C SER A 340 -26.60 22.61 -8.78
N VAL A 341 -26.05 21.42 -8.56
CA VAL A 341 -24.61 21.16 -8.57
C VAL A 341 -24.09 21.18 -10.00
N LEU A 342 -24.80 20.51 -10.92
CA LEU A 342 -24.47 20.53 -12.34
C LEU A 342 -24.50 21.96 -12.90
N ASP A 343 -25.52 22.76 -12.59
CA ASP A 343 -25.63 24.16 -13.02
C ASP A 343 -24.45 25.00 -12.53
N ALA A 344 -23.98 24.77 -11.29
CA ALA A 344 -22.80 25.45 -10.76
C ALA A 344 -21.53 25.08 -11.53
N LEU A 345 -21.32 23.78 -11.80
CA LEU A 345 -20.12 23.29 -12.46
C LEU A 345 -20.09 23.59 -13.98
N LEU A 346 -21.25 23.75 -14.64
CA LEU A 346 -21.32 24.16 -16.05
C LEU A 346 -20.71 25.54 -16.30
N THR A 347 -20.70 26.40 -15.27
CA THR A 347 -20.13 27.74 -15.31
C THR A 347 -18.82 27.85 -14.51
N ASP A 348 -18.20 26.71 -14.17
CA ASP A 348 -16.97 26.66 -13.39
C ASP A 348 -15.87 27.50 -14.06
N PRO A 349 -15.06 28.28 -13.34
CA PRO A 349 -13.97 29.03 -13.95
C PRO A 349 -12.90 28.12 -14.60
N ASP A 350 -12.70 26.90 -14.10
CA ASP A 350 -11.72 25.95 -14.63
C ASP A 350 -12.30 25.14 -15.80
N ALA A 351 -11.67 25.25 -16.96
CA ALA A 351 -12.06 24.50 -18.15
C ALA A 351 -11.90 22.98 -17.96
N SER A 352 -11.03 22.52 -17.07
CA SER A 352 -10.84 21.10 -16.77
C SER A 352 -12.10 20.50 -16.15
N VAL A 353 -12.75 21.23 -15.24
CA VAL A 353 -14.02 20.84 -14.63
C VAL A 353 -15.11 20.74 -15.70
N ARG A 354 -15.23 21.76 -16.56
CA ARG A 354 -16.22 21.77 -17.65
C ARG A 354 -15.96 20.70 -18.71
N THR A 355 -14.70 20.35 -18.95
CA THR A 355 -14.31 19.25 -19.85
C THR A 355 -14.76 17.90 -19.30
N VAL A 356 -14.61 17.67 -17.98
CA VAL A 356 -15.11 16.46 -17.33
C VAL A 356 -16.63 16.37 -17.47
N LEU A 357 -17.36 17.48 -17.31
CA LEU A 357 -18.81 17.49 -17.51
C LEU A 357 -19.20 17.09 -18.94
N ALA A 358 -18.50 17.63 -19.94
CA ALA A 358 -18.84 17.41 -21.35
C ALA A 358 -18.88 15.94 -21.76
N VAL A 359 -18.13 15.06 -21.08
CA VAL A 359 -18.06 13.62 -21.40
C VAL A 359 -18.94 12.74 -20.52
N ARG A 360 -19.75 13.31 -19.62
CA ARG A 360 -20.60 12.49 -18.76
C ARG A 360 -21.78 11.91 -19.53
N PRO A 361 -22.15 10.64 -19.27
CA PRO A 361 -23.26 9.99 -19.96
C PRO A 361 -24.64 10.49 -19.52
N ASP A 362 -24.74 11.19 -18.38
CA ASP A 362 -25.99 11.68 -17.80
C ASP A 362 -26.29 13.15 -18.13
N LEU A 363 -25.44 13.82 -18.91
CA LEU A 363 -25.73 15.17 -19.40
C LEU A 363 -26.78 15.14 -20.52
N GLY A 364 -27.78 16.02 -20.40
CA GLY A 364 -28.79 16.21 -21.44
C GLY A 364 -28.30 17.08 -22.60
N GLU A 365 -29.07 17.07 -23.69
CA GLU A 365 -28.80 17.84 -24.90
C GLU A 365 -28.59 19.34 -24.62
N HIS A 366 -29.44 19.92 -23.77
CA HIS A 366 -29.35 21.34 -23.43
C HIS A 366 -28.02 21.70 -22.74
N GLN A 367 -27.51 20.85 -21.84
CA GLN A 367 -26.23 21.09 -21.17
C GLN A 367 -25.05 20.95 -22.15
N LEU A 368 -25.13 19.99 -23.07
CA LEU A 368 -24.12 19.83 -24.12
C LEU A 368 -24.11 21.01 -25.11
N GLU A 369 -25.28 21.58 -25.44
CA GLU A 369 -25.39 22.80 -26.23
C GLU A 369 -24.70 23.99 -25.56
N VAL A 370 -24.87 24.14 -24.23
CA VAL A 370 -24.18 25.19 -23.45
C VAL A 370 -22.66 25.00 -23.53
N LEU A 371 -22.16 23.77 -23.33
CA LEU A 371 -20.72 23.46 -23.40
C LEU A 371 -20.15 23.54 -24.82
N ALA A 372 -20.97 23.35 -25.86
CA ALA A 372 -20.55 23.55 -27.25
C ALA A 372 -20.27 25.03 -27.57
N GLY A 373 -20.81 25.96 -26.78
CA GLY A 373 -20.50 27.38 -26.84
C GLY A 373 -19.32 27.83 -25.98
N ASP A 374 -18.61 26.90 -25.32
CA ASP A 374 -17.57 27.24 -24.33
C ASP A 374 -16.41 28.03 -24.94
N PRO A 375 -15.84 29.04 -24.25
CA PRO A 375 -14.67 29.76 -24.76
C PRO A 375 -13.44 28.87 -24.96
N ASN A 376 -13.28 27.80 -24.18
CA ASN A 376 -12.15 26.89 -24.27
C ASN A 376 -12.39 25.80 -25.35
N PRO A 377 -11.51 25.68 -26.36
CA PRO A 377 -11.67 24.66 -27.41
C PRO A 377 -11.61 23.22 -26.89
N GLU A 378 -10.96 22.96 -25.76
CA GLU A 378 -10.90 21.62 -25.17
C GLU A 378 -12.26 21.14 -24.67
N VAL A 379 -13.05 22.04 -24.06
CA VAL A 379 -14.41 21.74 -23.62
C VAL A 379 -15.30 21.44 -24.84
N ARG A 380 -15.25 22.29 -25.87
CA ARG A 380 -16.01 22.08 -27.11
C ARG A 380 -15.60 20.80 -27.84
N ARG A 381 -14.31 20.47 -27.82
CA ARG A 381 -13.77 19.22 -28.36
C ARG A 381 -14.30 18.00 -27.60
N ALA A 382 -14.39 18.09 -26.28
CA ALA A 382 -14.97 17.05 -25.45
C ALA A 382 -16.46 16.83 -25.74
N VAL A 383 -17.23 17.89 -25.98
CA VAL A 383 -18.63 17.77 -26.44
C VAL A 383 -18.71 17.01 -27.77
N ALA A 384 -17.80 17.26 -28.71
CA ALA A 384 -17.76 16.52 -29.97
C ALA A 384 -17.45 15.02 -29.80
N TYR A 385 -16.86 14.60 -28.68
CA TYR A 385 -16.65 13.18 -28.35
C TYR A 385 -17.82 12.54 -27.60
N ALA A 386 -18.70 13.33 -27.00
CA ALA A 386 -19.82 12.82 -26.23
C ALA A 386 -20.88 12.19 -27.14
N THR A 387 -21.25 10.94 -26.86
CA THR A 387 -22.15 10.14 -27.72
C THR A 387 -23.56 10.70 -27.81
N ALA A 388 -23.98 11.46 -26.79
CA ALA A 388 -25.30 12.07 -26.70
C ALA A 388 -25.42 13.40 -27.45
N THR A 389 -24.32 13.90 -28.05
CA THR A 389 -24.32 15.20 -28.74
C THR A 389 -25.21 15.16 -29.98
N SER A 390 -26.14 16.11 -30.05
CA SER A 390 -27.12 16.17 -31.13
C SER A 390 -26.51 16.62 -32.46
N GLY A 391 -27.17 16.23 -33.56
CA GLY A 391 -26.73 16.62 -34.91
C GLY A 391 -26.66 18.13 -35.12
N GLY A 392 -27.57 18.90 -34.50
CA GLY A 392 -27.54 20.37 -34.55
C GLY A 392 -26.30 20.96 -33.86
N THR A 393 -25.97 20.43 -32.68
CA THR A 393 -24.75 20.82 -31.94
C THR A 393 -23.49 20.44 -32.72
N LEU A 394 -23.44 19.23 -33.28
CA LEU A 394 -22.33 18.76 -34.10
C LEU A 394 -22.12 19.60 -35.37
N ALA A 395 -23.20 20.07 -36.01
CA ALA A 395 -23.11 20.96 -37.17
C ALA A 395 -22.48 22.33 -36.80
N GLY A 396 -22.73 22.82 -35.59
CA GLY A 396 -22.02 23.98 -35.04
C GLY A 396 -20.53 23.70 -34.84
N LEU A 397 -20.20 22.58 -34.19
CA LEU A 397 -18.81 22.17 -33.92
C LEU A 397 -18.01 21.84 -35.20
N ALA A 398 -18.67 21.41 -36.27
CA ALA A 398 -18.06 21.23 -37.59
C ALA A 398 -17.58 22.55 -38.21
N ARG A 399 -18.09 23.69 -37.75
CA ARG A 399 -17.68 25.04 -38.21
C ARG A 399 -16.82 25.78 -37.18
N ASP A 400 -16.34 25.06 -36.16
CA ASP A 400 -15.58 25.65 -35.06
C ASP A 400 -14.28 26.31 -35.56
N PRO A 401 -13.85 27.47 -35.00
CA PRO A 401 -12.57 28.07 -35.36
C PRO A 401 -11.36 27.17 -35.08
N ASN A 402 -11.44 26.27 -34.10
CA ASN A 402 -10.36 25.36 -33.73
C ASN A 402 -10.41 24.06 -34.56
N ALA A 403 -9.32 23.76 -35.26
CA ALA A 403 -9.22 22.55 -36.09
C ALA A 403 -9.36 21.23 -35.30
N GLY A 404 -8.92 21.20 -34.04
CA GLY A 404 -9.08 20.03 -33.16
C GLY A 404 -10.54 19.72 -32.84
N VAL A 405 -11.38 20.75 -32.67
CA VAL A 405 -12.82 20.60 -32.47
C VAL A 405 -13.49 20.09 -33.75
N ARG A 406 -13.19 20.72 -34.90
CA ARG A 406 -13.71 20.26 -36.20
C ARG A 406 -13.34 18.81 -36.50
N ARG A 407 -12.10 18.42 -36.16
CA ARG A 407 -11.61 17.05 -36.31
C ARG A 407 -12.37 16.07 -35.42
N ALA A 408 -12.65 16.42 -34.18
CA ALA A 408 -13.46 15.59 -33.29
C ALA A 408 -14.89 15.45 -33.81
N ALA A 409 -15.51 16.55 -34.27
CA ALA A 409 -16.83 16.52 -34.89
C ALA A 409 -16.86 15.63 -36.14
N ALA A 410 -15.82 15.70 -36.99
CA ALA A 410 -15.66 14.85 -38.17
C ALA A 410 -15.70 13.37 -37.83
N LEU A 411 -15.13 12.96 -36.69
CA LEU A 411 -15.11 11.56 -36.24
C LEU A 411 -16.43 11.10 -35.61
N HIS A 412 -17.36 12.01 -35.31
CA HIS A 412 -18.58 11.66 -34.60
C HIS A 412 -19.58 10.89 -35.50
N PRO A 413 -20.08 9.70 -35.09
CA PRO A 413 -20.94 8.86 -35.94
C PRO A 413 -22.22 9.55 -36.42
N HIS A 414 -22.76 10.46 -35.62
CA HIS A 414 -24.02 11.17 -35.92
C HIS A 414 -23.85 12.49 -36.68
N LEU A 415 -22.63 12.85 -37.10
CA LEU A 415 -22.45 14.04 -37.94
C LEU A 415 -23.13 13.84 -39.30
N ALA A 416 -23.91 14.84 -39.73
CA ALA A 416 -24.66 14.77 -40.97
C ALA A 416 -23.74 14.68 -42.22
N PRO A 417 -24.11 13.91 -43.26
CA PRO A 417 -23.31 13.78 -44.48
C PRO A 417 -22.99 15.10 -45.19
N GLU A 418 -23.88 16.09 -45.08
CA GLU A 418 -23.68 17.44 -45.63
C GLU A 418 -22.51 18.15 -44.96
N GLU A 419 -22.38 18.01 -43.63
CA GLU A 419 -21.27 18.59 -42.87
C GLU A 419 -19.96 17.87 -43.15
N LEU A 420 -19.99 16.55 -43.34
CA LEU A 420 -18.82 15.78 -43.79
C LEU A 420 -18.32 16.22 -45.17
N ALA A 421 -19.22 16.56 -46.09
CA ALA A 421 -18.85 17.08 -47.40
C ALA A 421 -18.15 18.44 -47.30
N VAL A 422 -18.56 19.30 -46.36
CA VAL A 422 -17.89 20.57 -46.07
C VAL A 422 -16.50 20.33 -45.47
N LEU A 423 -16.40 19.47 -44.46
CA LEU A 423 -15.14 19.15 -43.78
C LEU A 423 -14.12 18.42 -44.68
N ALA A 424 -14.57 17.73 -45.74
CA ALA A 424 -13.68 17.15 -46.73
C ALA A 424 -12.86 18.19 -47.50
N GLY A 425 -13.31 19.45 -47.52
CA GLY A 425 -12.60 20.60 -48.07
C GLY A 425 -11.95 21.49 -47.01
N ASP A 426 -11.81 21.03 -45.76
CA ASP A 426 -11.29 21.84 -44.65
C ASP A 426 -9.85 22.31 -44.91
N VAL A 427 -9.51 23.48 -44.38
CA VAL A 427 -8.15 24.03 -44.50
C VAL A 427 -7.11 23.20 -43.74
N ASP A 428 -7.50 22.53 -42.65
CA ASP A 428 -6.64 21.67 -41.85
C ASP A 428 -6.57 20.26 -42.43
N GLU A 429 -5.36 19.80 -42.75
CA GLU A 429 -5.11 18.44 -43.24
C GLU A 429 -5.67 17.38 -42.29
N GLY A 430 -5.50 17.55 -40.97
CA GLY A 430 -5.93 16.55 -40.00
C GLY A 430 -7.45 16.41 -39.90
N VAL A 431 -8.20 17.46 -40.22
CA VAL A 431 -9.67 17.38 -40.37
C VAL A 431 -10.02 16.57 -41.62
N ARG A 432 -9.41 16.88 -42.77
CA ARG A 432 -9.64 16.13 -44.02
C ARG A 432 -9.26 14.65 -43.87
N LEU A 433 -8.17 14.36 -43.17
CA LEU A 433 -7.72 13.01 -42.84
C LEU A 433 -8.75 12.26 -41.97
N ALA A 434 -9.32 12.92 -40.96
CA ALA A 434 -10.35 12.33 -40.12
C ALA A 434 -11.63 11.99 -40.90
N VAL A 435 -12.02 12.85 -41.85
CA VAL A 435 -13.13 12.57 -42.76
C VAL A 435 -12.78 11.38 -43.67
N ALA A 436 -11.58 11.35 -44.25
CA ALA A 436 -11.13 10.29 -45.16
C ALA A 436 -11.16 8.88 -44.55
N GLY A 437 -10.90 8.76 -43.25
CA GLY A 437 -10.97 7.49 -42.52
C GLY A 437 -12.38 6.97 -42.26
N ARG A 438 -13.44 7.71 -42.59
CA ARG A 438 -14.82 7.29 -42.33
C ARG A 438 -15.33 6.25 -43.34
N PRO A 439 -15.99 5.18 -42.87
CA PRO A 439 -16.56 4.17 -43.76
C PRO A 439 -17.84 4.66 -44.47
N ASP A 440 -18.58 5.58 -43.86
CA ASP A 440 -19.91 6.02 -44.27
C ASP A 440 -19.91 7.23 -45.22
N LEU A 441 -18.78 7.55 -45.84
CA LEU A 441 -18.70 8.64 -46.82
C LEU A 441 -19.44 8.31 -48.13
N SER A 442 -20.06 9.34 -48.70
CA SER A 442 -20.59 9.27 -50.06
C SER A 442 -19.47 9.08 -51.09
N PRO A 443 -19.74 8.42 -52.24
CA PRO A 443 -18.73 8.23 -53.29
C PRO A 443 -18.11 9.54 -53.78
N THR A 444 -18.90 10.60 -53.90
CA THR A 444 -18.45 11.92 -54.36
C THR A 444 -17.44 12.55 -53.40
N VAL A 445 -17.69 12.49 -52.09
CA VAL A 445 -16.76 12.99 -51.07
C VAL A 445 -15.49 12.15 -51.03
N ARG A 446 -15.62 10.82 -51.15
CA ARG A 446 -14.47 9.90 -51.17
C ARG A 446 -13.56 10.13 -52.38
N ASP A 447 -14.13 10.34 -53.56
CA ASP A 447 -13.35 10.62 -54.78
C ASP A 447 -12.64 11.98 -54.70
N ALA A 448 -13.27 12.99 -54.09
CA ALA A 448 -12.63 14.28 -53.82
C ALA A 448 -11.39 14.13 -52.90
N LEU A 449 -11.51 13.35 -51.83
CA LEU A 449 -10.40 13.10 -50.89
C LEU A 449 -9.28 12.24 -51.49
N ARG A 450 -9.56 11.38 -52.48
CA ARG A 450 -8.52 10.67 -53.25
C ARG A 450 -7.71 11.58 -54.16
N ALA A 451 -8.22 12.77 -54.46
CA ALA A 451 -7.53 13.83 -55.19
C ALA A 451 -6.97 14.93 -54.27
N ASP A 452 -6.98 14.73 -52.93
CA ASP A 452 -6.47 15.70 -51.96
C ASP A 452 -5.00 16.07 -52.25
N PRO A 453 -4.58 17.33 -52.06
CA PRO A 453 -3.17 17.70 -52.20
C PRO A 453 -2.23 16.86 -51.31
N GLU A 454 -2.65 16.52 -50.10
CA GLU A 454 -1.81 15.82 -49.12
C GLU A 454 -1.83 14.30 -49.31
N VAL A 455 -0.65 13.69 -49.27
CA VAL A 455 -0.46 12.25 -49.53
C VAL A 455 -1.18 11.40 -48.48
N SER A 456 -1.10 11.80 -47.20
CA SER A 456 -1.71 11.14 -46.05
C SER A 456 -3.22 10.94 -46.23
N VAL A 457 -3.92 12.00 -46.65
CA VAL A 457 -5.37 12.00 -46.88
C VAL A 457 -5.75 11.09 -48.04
N ARG A 458 -4.99 11.13 -49.15
CA ARG A 458 -5.23 10.26 -50.32
C ARG A 458 -5.09 8.78 -49.96
N GLU A 459 -4.05 8.44 -49.20
CA GLU A 459 -3.82 7.06 -48.77
C GLU A 459 -4.93 6.55 -47.85
N GLU A 460 -5.36 7.37 -46.89
CA GLU A 460 -6.42 6.99 -45.96
C GLU A 460 -7.77 6.82 -46.66
N ALA A 461 -8.12 7.74 -47.59
CA ALA A 461 -9.32 7.64 -48.42
C ALA A 461 -9.32 6.41 -49.36
N ALA A 462 -8.13 5.92 -49.73
CA ALA A 462 -7.98 4.68 -50.48
C ALA A 462 -8.16 3.44 -49.59
N ARG A 463 -7.63 3.46 -48.36
CA ARG A 463 -7.73 2.36 -47.39
C ARG A 463 -9.14 2.16 -46.85
N ALA A 464 -9.82 3.22 -46.42
CA ALA A 464 -11.16 3.14 -45.81
C ALA A 464 -12.29 2.75 -46.78
N GLY A 465 -11.99 2.63 -48.09
CA GLY A 465 -12.93 2.22 -49.13
C GLY A 465 -12.68 0.83 -49.72
N ALA A 466 -11.73 0.07 -49.17
CA ALA A 466 -11.47 -1.35 -49.47
C ALA A 466 -12.09 -2.23 -48.38
#